data_AF-A0A1V6D384-F1
#
_entry.id   AF-A0A1V6D384-F1
#
_cell.length_a   1.000
_cell.length_b   1.000
_cell.length_c   1.000
_cell.angle_alpha   90.00
_cell.angle_beta   90.00
_cell.angle_gamma   90.00
#
_symmetry.space_group_name_H-M   'P 1'
#
loop_
_entity.id
_entity.type
_entity.pdbx_description
1 polymer ?
#
loop_
_entity_poly.entity_id
_entity_poly.type
_entity_poly.pdbx_seq_one_letter_code
_entity_poly.pdbx_strand_id
1 'polypeptide(L)'
;MVAFVCAWACAAATAEPPRDKPIWLAVTRPMFERALAPLAGHRGAEGLEAVVTTEPVERAIAKLPRPPACILLVGDDSDDPADAGRPWRVPVRRLPFYRWRDVQPPTFASDAAWGDLDADGLPDVPVGRLPVRTARELERIVAKIIAYESRPLRADDLRLSVWAGSAMYGEVVDRLANTLLLTTLKNKSPAWLEPWVLLTEASEPPDGAKGDPARAFLDQVRRGGLMTLLIGHASRTSFAASQTTGRWVELTARRAERELEQGEVASPMVIVACDTGDFVDPKARRRSWPGSAPARDATPPAAAPPTPSLGEALLLAPAGPVAVVAATTESHPLPNAYLGRAMLDQMAHPYRRLGTWFLAAQREAAAMRDPLLEATLRDVEGKLEERIDTARLQQDQQLTYAILGDPATRIRLPREMELAVEREQAAWRWRVVSPPSGARVLEVGVRRPAAMPGAFEPVRPPAPDQPWQGTVTGPGVLRVLAADRQNLWVAAANLEPERKAP
;
A
#
# COMPACT_ATOMS: atom_id res chain seq x y z
N MET A 1 71.91 -5.13 -0.25
CA MET A 1 71.24 -3.97 0.36
C MET A 1 70.62 -3.17 -0.78
N VAL A 2 69.35 -3.44 -1.11
CA VAL A 2 68.61 -2.74 -2.18
C VAL A 2 67.31 -2.26 -1.55
N ALA A 3 67.19 -0.95 -1.37
CA ALA A 3 66.03 -0.31 -0.77
C ALA A 3 64.97 -0.07 -1.85
N PHE A 4 63.81 -0.71 -1.71
CA PHE A 4 62.62 -0.41 -2.48
C PHE A 4 61.89 0.75 -1.82
N VAL A 5 61.83 1.90 -2.50
CA VAL A 5 60.99 3.04 -2.12
C VAL A 5 59.62 2.84 -2.80
N CYS A 6 58.62 2.41 -2.04
CA CYS A 6 57.23 2.43 -2.48
C CYS A 6 56.65 3.84 -2.30
N ALA A 7 56.54 4.60 -3.38
CA ALA A 7 55.77 5.83 -3.41
C ALA A 7 54.26 5.49 -3.43
N TRP A 8 53.55 5.83 -2.35
CA TRP A 8 52.09 5.84 -2.33
C TRP A 8 51.59 7.08 -3.08
N ALA A 9 51.03 6.88 -4.26
CA ALA A 9 50.23 7.91 -4.93
C ALA A 9 48.83 7.93 -4.32
N CYS A 10 48.51 8.95 -3.52
CA CYS A 10 47.13 9.27 -3.18
C CYS A 10 46.41 9.75 -4.45
N ALA A 11 45.63 8.86 -5.08
CA ALA A 11 44.64 9.28 -6.05
C ALA A 11 43.57 10.09 -5.30
N ALA A 12 43.55 11.41 -5.51
CA ALA A 12 42.46 12.25 -5.07
C ALA A 12 41.19 11.77 -5.80
N ALA A 13 40.22 11.26 -5.03
CA ALA A 13 38.90 10.96 -5.55
C ALA A 13 38.30 12.24 -6.12
N THR A 14 38.19 12.32 -7.45
CA THR A 14 37.42 13.37 -8.13
C THR A 14 35.97 13.23 -7.68
N ALA A 15 35.47 14.20 -6.93
CA ALA A 15 34.07 14.26 -6.55
C ALA A 15 33.20 14.18 -7.81
N GLU A 16 32.29 13.20 -7.88
CA GLU A 16 31.27 13.17 -8.93
C GLU A 16 30.51 14.51 -8.93
N PRO A 17 30.21 15.09 -10.10
CA PRO A 17 29.36 16.28 -10.16
C PRO A 17 28.04 16.00 -9.44
N PRO A 18 27.47 16.97 -8.70
CA PRO A 18 26.23 16.77 -7.96
C PRO A 18 25.14 16.34 -8.93
N ARG A 19 24.59 15.14 -8.73
CA ARG A 19 23.42 14.68 -9.49
C ARG A 19 22.24 15.59 -9.20
N ASP A 20 21.51 15.99 -10.24
CA ASP A 20 20.29 16.77 -10.09
C ASP A 20 19.31 16.06 -9.15
N LYS A 21 18.73 16.81 -8.21
CA LYS A 21 17.77 16.26 -7.24
C LYS A 21 16.50 15.77 -7.97
N PRO A 22 15.90 14.64 -7.60
CA PRO A 22 14.61 14.24 -8.15
C PRO A 22 13.53 15.26 -7.79
N ILE A 23 12.70 15.65 -8.77
CA ILE A 23 11.65 16.67 -8.59
C ILE A 23 10.41 16.03 -7.96
N TRP A 24 9.90 16.65 -6.91
CA TRP A 24 8.56 16.41 -6.37
C TRP A 24 7.67 17.57 -6.84
N LEU A 25 6.81 17.30 -7.82
CA LEU A 25 5.90 18.30 -8.37
C LEU A 25 4.59 18.26 -7.58
N ALA A 26 4.21 19.38 -6.96
CA ALA A 26 2.89 19.55 -6.37
C ALA A 26 2.07 20.58 -7.15
N VAL A 27 0.95 20.13 -7.71
CA VAL A 27 -0.05 20.97 -8.36
C VAL A 27 -1.18 21.24 -7.39
N THR A 28 -1.40 22.50 -7.05
CA THR A 28 -2.31 22.90 -5.99
C THR A 28 -3.15 24.13 -6.38
N ARG A 29 -3.89 24.66 -5.41
CA ARG A 29 -4.69 25.88 -5.53
C ARG A 29 -4.12 26.95 -4.59
N PRO A 30 -4.27 28.26 -4.89
CA PRO A 30 -3.74 29.33 -4.04
C PRO A 30 -4.14 29.22 -2.57
N MET A 31 -5.36 28.74 -2.29
CA MET A 31 -5.86 28.55 -0.92
C MET A 31 -5.10 27.49 -0.09
N PHE A 32 -4.31 26.64 -0.73
CA PHE A 32 -3.61 25.51 -0.11
C PHE A 32 -2.09 25.70 0.01
N GLU A 33 -1.49 26.68 -0.67
CA GLU A 33 -0.03 26.85 -0.74
C GLU A 33 0.61 26.93 0.66
N ARG A 34 0.01 27.73 1.56
CA ARG A 34 0.50 27.88 2.93
C ARG A 34 0.42 26.58 3.73
N ALA A 35 -0.67 25.84 3.60
CA ALA A 35 -0.89 24.58 4.31
C ALA A 35 -0.02 23.43 3.76
N LEU A 36 0.38 23.52 2.49
CA LEU A 36 1.27 22.55 1.83
C LEU A 36 2.76 22.80 2.12
N ALA A 37 3.15 24.04 2.42
CA ALA A 37 4.54 24.42 2.63
C ALA A 37 5.33 23.53 3.61
N PRO A 38 4.78 23.05 4.75
CA PRO A 38 5.50 22.12 5.62
C PRO A 38 5.85 20.79 4.95
N LEU A 39 4.97 20.25 4.10
CA LEU A 39 5.25 19.02 3.35
C LEU A 39 6.32 19.26 2.29
N ALA A 40 6.26 20.38 1.56
CA ALA A 40 7.29 20.75 0.60
C ALA A 40 8.67 20.91 1.27
N GLY A 41 8.74 21.54 2.44
CA GLY A 41 9.96 21.66 3.23
C GLY A 41 10.47 20.30 3.72
N HIS A 42 9.57 19.42 4.17
CA HIS A 42 9.89 18.05 4.55
C HIS A 42 10.50 17.27 3.37
N ARG A 43 9.89 17.32 2.18
CA ARG A 43 10.42 16.70 0.96
C ARG A 43 11.78 17.28 0.54
N GLY A 44 11.97 18.59 0.69
CA GLY A 44 13.25 19.26 0.49
C GLY A 44 14.36 18.73 1.40
N ALA A 45 14.05 18.49 2.68
CA ALA A 45 14.98 17.91 3.65
C ALA A 45 15.35 16.45 3.35
N GLU A 46 14.50 15.73 2.59
CA GLU A 46 14.77 14.39 2.08
C GLU A 46 15.59 14.37 0.78
N GLY A 47 16.01 15.53 0.28
CA GLY A 47 16.79 15.64 -0.95
C GLY A 47 15.96 15.70 -2.23
N LEU A 48 14.65 15.92 -2.14
CA LEU A 48 13.81 16.19 -3.31
C LEU A 48 13.86 17.68 -3.66
N GLU A 49 13.76 18.02 -4.94
CA GLU A 49 13.46 19.38 -5.37
C GLU A 49 11.95 19.58 -5.35
N ALA A 50 11.43 20.32 -4.36
CA ALA A 50 10.00 20.57 -4.23
C ALA A 50 9.58 21.74 -5.15
N VAL A 51 8.81 21.42 -6.20
CA VAL A 51 8.22 22.41 -7.11
C VAL A 51 6.72 22.49 -6.81
N VAL A 52 6.28 23.62 -6.26
CA VAL A 52 4.86 23.87 -5.96
C VAL A 52 4.31 24.88 -6.97
N THR A 53 3.17 24.58 -7.59
CA THR A 53 2.56 25.44 -8.60
C THR A 53 1.04 25.38 -8.56
N THR A 54 0.40 26.46 -9.02
CA THR A 54 -1.05 26.55 -9.21
C THR A 54 -1.47 26.47 -10.68
N GLU A 55 -0.52 26.18 -11.59
CA GLU A 55 -0.80 26.00 -13.01
C GLU A 55 -1.56 24.69 -13.26
N PRO A 56 -2.31 24.58 -14.38
CA PRO A 56 -2.84 23.30 -14.84
C PRO A 56 -1.75 22.23 -14.95
N VAL A 57 -2.10 20.97 -14.65
CA VAL A 57 -1.15 19.86 -14.50
C VAL A 57 -0.25 19.69 -15.74
N GLU A 58 -0.82 19.77 -16.94
CA GLU A 58 -0.08 19.63 -18.20
C GLU A 58 0.95 20.73 -18.40
N ARG A 59 0.59 21.98 -18.05
CA ARG A 59 1.49 23.13 -18.14
C ARG A 59 2.61 23.04 -17.11
N ALA A 60 2.26 22.58 -15.90
CA ALA A 60 3.22 22.35 -14.84
C ALA A 60 4.27 21.31 -15.25
N ILE A 61 3.84 20.16 -15.79
CA ILE A 61 4.74 19.09 -16.28
C ILE A 61 5.61 19.61 -17.42
N ALA A 62 5.02 20.27 -18.43
CA ALA A 62 5.74 20.74 -19.62
C ALA A 62 6.83 21.79 -19.33
N LYS A 63 6.74 22.51 -18.20
CA LYS A 63 7.72 23.51 -17.78
C LYS A 63 8.89 22.95 -16.99
N LEU A 64 8.82 21.70 -16.54
CA LEU A 64 9.90 21.11 -15.76
C LEU A 64 11.14 20.92 -16.63
N PRO A 65 12.36 21.14 -16.08
CA PRO A 65 13.61 20.93 -16.82
C PRO A 65 13.92 19.44 -17.07
N ARG A 66 13.22 18.54 -16.38
CA ARG A 66 13.33 17.07 -16.46
C ARG A 66 12.06 16.42 -15.92
N PRO A 67 11.76 15.16 -16.26
CA PRO A 67 10.61 14.45 -15.71
C PRO A 67 10.61 14.45 -14.17
N PRO A 68 9.45 14.67 -13.52
CA PRO A 68 9.36 14.60 -12.07
C PRO A 68 9.54 13.18 -11.57
N ALA A 69 10.00 12.99 -10.33
CA ALA A 69 10.01 11.68 -9.70
C ALA A 69 8.62 11.24 -9.24
N CYS A 70 7.71 12.20 -9.03
CA CYS A 70 6.29 11.97 -8.73
C CYS A 70 5.50 13.27 -8.83
N ILE A 71 4.17 13.15 -8.93
CA ILE A 71 3.23 14.27 -9.00
C ILE A 71 2.23 14.16 -7.83
N LEU A 72 2.08 15.24 -7.07
CA LEU A 72 1.06 15.37 -6.04
C LEU A 72 -0.01 16.41 -6.47
N LEU A 73 -1.26 15.97 -6.54
CA LEU A 73 -2.41 16.84 -6.74
C LEU A 73 -2.97 17.22 -5.37
N VAL A 74 -3.18 18.51 -5.12
CA VAL A 74 -3.68 19.00 -3.83
C VAL A 74 -4.96 19.80 -4.03
N GLY A 75 -6.07 19.13 -3.73
CA GLY A 75 -7.42 19.59 -3.97
C GLY A 75 -8.32 18.41 -4.35
N ASP A 76 -9.61 18.58 -4.12
CA ASP A 76 -10.63 17.60 -4.49
C ASP A 76 -11.17 17.83 -5.90
N ASP A 77 -11.98 16.92 -6.42
CA ASP A 77 -12.76 17.10 -7.66
C ASP A 77 -14.23 16.71 -7.43
N SER A 78 -15.10 17.00 -8.40
CA SER A 78 -16.55 16.76 -8.29
C SER A 78 -17.17 16.74 -9.69
N ASP A 79 -18.08 15.79 -9.92
CA ASP A 79 -18.95 15.79 -11.11
C ASP A 79 -20.15 16.73 -10.97
N ASP A 80 -20.35 17.36 -9.80
CA ASP A 80 -21.41 18.35 -9.65
C ASP A 80 -21.07 19.63 -10.42
N PRO A 81 -21.88 20.07 -11.41
CA PRO A 81 -21.63 21.30 -12.15
C PRO A 81 -21.53 22.55 -11.25
N ALA A 82 -22.18 22.53 -10.08
CA ALA A 82 -22.10 23.61 -9.10
C ALA A 82 -20.70 23.74 -8.47
N ASP A 83 -19.87 22.70 -8.56
CA ASP A 83 -18.52 22.68 -8.01
C ASP A 83 -17.43 23.08 -9.03
N ALA A 84 -17.76 23.27 -10.31
CA ALA A 84 -16.79 23.53 -11.39
C ALA A 84 -15.85 24.73 -11.12
N GLY A 85 -16.34 25.76 -10.44
CA GLY A 85 -15.59 26.98 -10.10
C GLY A 85 -15.07 27.04 -8.66
N ARG A 86 -15.18 25.95 -7.88
CA ARG A 86 -14.77 25.97 -6.47
C ARG A 86 -13.26 26.19 -6.34
N PRO A 87 -12.82 26.99 -5.36
CA PRO A 87 -11.41 27.34 -5.22
C PRO A 87 -10.52 26.15 -4.86
N TRP A 88 -11.10 25.11 -4.26
CA TRP A 88 -10.42 23.87 -3.89
C TRP A 88 -10.26 22.86 -5.03
N ARG A 89 -10.93 23.08 -6.17
CA ARG A 89 -11.06 22.09 -7.23
C ARG A 89 -9.77 21.91 -8.04
N VAL A 90 -9.27 20.68 -8.12
CA VAL A 90 -8.19 20.25 -9.01
C VAL A 90 -8.72 19.11 -9.89
N PRO A 91 -8.99 19.34 -11.19
CA PRO A 91 -9.63 18.35 -12.06
C PRO A 91 -8.88 17.03 -12.16
N VAL A 92 -9.62 15.92 -12.22
CA VAL A 92 -9.11 14.59 -12.61
C VAL A 92 -9.15 14.41 -14.12
N ARG A 93 -8.27 13.55 -14.66
CA ARG A 93 -8.39 13.08 -16.06
C ARG A 93 -9.45 11.99 -16.15
N ARG A 94 -10.33 12.09 -17.15
CA ARG A 94 -11.34 11.07 -17.45
C ARG A 94 -10.86 10.24 -18.64
N LEU A 95 -10.87 8.91 -18.48
CA LEU A 95 -10.50 7.97 -19.54
C LEU A 95 -11.72 7.14 -19.96
N PRO A 96 -11.82 6.71 -21.24
CA PRO A 96 -12.77 5.70 -21.66
C PRO A 96 -12.61 4.42 -20.82
N PHE A 97 -13.72 3.76 -20.47
CA PHE A 97 -13.70 2.52 -19.70
C PHE A 97 -14.05 1.31 -20.57
N TYR A 98 -13.21 0.28 -20.55
CA TYR A 98 -13.52 -1.04 -21.09
C TYR A 98 -14.57 -1.71 -20.20
N ARG A 99 -15.77 -1.87 -20.74
CA ARG A 99 -16.95 -2.37 -20.02
C ARG A 99 -17.14 -3.85 -20.31
N TRP A 100 -17.09 -4.68 -19.27
CA TRP A 100 -17.50 -6.09 -19.34
C TRP A 100 -18.96 -6.27 -18.93
N ARG A 101 -19.62 -5.22 -18.41
CA ARG A 101 -21.05 -5.19 -18.05
C ARG A 101 -21.71 -3.87 -18.44
N ASP A 102 -22.98 -3.92 -18.78
CA ASP A 102 -23.76 -2.77 -19.26
C ASP A 102 -24.05 -1.74 -18.15
N VAL A 103 -24.00 -2.13 -16.88
CA VAL A 103 -24.20 -1.24 -15.74
C VAL A 103 -23.01 -0.29 -15.47
N GLN A 104 -21.86 -0.52 -16.10
CA GLN A 104 -20.63 0.24 -15.87
C GLN A 104 -20.67 1.60 -16.60
N PRO A 105 -20.03 2.65 -16.04
CA PRO A 105 -19.97 3.96 -16.68
C PRO A 105 -19.11 3.90 -17.96
N PRO A 106 -19.32 4.82 -18.92
CA PRO A 106 -18.52 4.88 -20.14
C PRO A 106 -17.10 5.42 -19.93
N THR A 107 -16.87 6.12 -18.82
CA THR A 107 -15.57 6.70 -18.46
C THR A 107 -15.32 6.54 -16.97
N PHE A 108 -14.05 6.64 -16.55
CA PHE A 108 -13.65 6.62 -15.15
C PHE A 108 -12.62 7.72 -14.84
N ALA A 109 -12.49 8.07 -13.57
CA ALA A 109 -11.51 9.03 -13.07
C ALA A 109 -10.14 8.37 -12.90
N SER A 110 -9.09 8.94 -13.47
CA SER A 110 -7.72 8.44 -13.34
C SER A 110 -6.73 9.57 -13.14
N ASP A 111 -6.22 9.72 -11.92
CA ASP A 111 -5.07 10.60 -11.69
C ASP A 111 -3.77 9.97 -12.21
N ALA A 112 -3.67 8.63 -12.23
CA ALA A 112 -2.51 7.92 -12.78
C ALA A 112 -2.22 8.32 -14.24
N ALA A 113 -3.26 8.68 -14.99
CA ALA A 113 -3.14 9.17 -16.37
C ALA A 113 -2.41 10.51 -16.51
N TRP A 114 -2.16 11.26 -15.44
CA TRP A 114 -1.25 12.41 -15.47
C TRP A 114 0.22 12.00 -15.45
N GLY A 115 0.50 10.77 -15.04
CA GLY A 115 1.84 10.22 -14.94
C GLY A 115 2.34 9.51 -16.19
N ASP A 116 1.48 9.34 -17.20
CA ASP A 116 1.80 8.80 -18.52
C ASP A 116 2.45 9.92 -19.36
N LEU A 117 3.79 9.93 -19.41
CA LEU A 117 4.59 11.00 -20.01
C LEU A 117 5.00 10.67 -21.45
N ASP A 118 4.99 9.39 -21.82
CA ASP A 118 5.34 8.91 -23.17
C ASP A 118 4.13 8.47 -24.01
N ALA A 119 2.92 8.50 -23.44
CA ALA A 119 1.66 8.10 -24.06
C ALA A 119 1.58 6.60 -24.42
N ASP A 120 2.29 5.73 -23.69
CA ASP A 120 2.15 4.26 -23.80
C ASP A 120 0.86 3.73 -23.15
N GLY A 121 0.14 4.58 -22.43
CA GLY A 121 -1.10 4.25 -21.75
C GLY A 121 -0.90 3.63 -20.36
N LEU A 122 0.30 3.71 -19.80
CA LEU A 122 0.63 3.42 -18.41
C LEU A 122 1.42 4.59 -17.81
N PRO A 123 1.33 4.81 -16.48
CA PRO A 123 2.14 5.86 -15.87
C PRO A 123 3.64 5.54 -15.94
N ASP A 124 4.46 6.57 -16.17
CA ASP A 124 5.92 6.61 -15.99
C ASP A 124 6.32 7.15 -14.63
N VAL A 125 5.47 7.99 -14.05
CA VAL A 125 5.68 8.61 -12.74
C VAL A 125 4.44 8.42 -11.88
N PRO A 126 4.59 8.16 -10.57
CA PRO A 126 3.44 7.96 -9.71
C PRO A 126 2.73 9.30 -9.44
N VAL A 127 1.41 9.25 -9.48
CA VAL A 127 0.53 10.38 -9.18
C VAL A 127 -0.28 10.07 -7.94
N GLY A 128 -0.27 10.98 -6.97
CA GLY A 128 -1.17 10.91 -5.82
C GLY A 128 -1.96 12.19 -5.62
N ARG A 129 -3.03 12.10 -4.83
CA ARG A 129 -3.96 13.19 -4.55
C ARG A 129 -4.17 13.35 -3.05
N LEU A 130 -4.18 14.59 -2.57
CA LEU A 130 -4.77 14.97 -1.29
C LEU A 130 -6.16 15.55 -1.57
N PRO A 131 -7.25 14.76 -1.45
CA PRO A 131 -8.62 15.19 -1.78
C PRO A 131 -9.18 16.06 -0.64
N VAL A 132 -8.83 17.34 -0.67
CA VAL A 132 -9.16 18.32 0.37
C VAL A 132 -10.00 19.46 -0.19
N ARG A 133 -10.95 19.94 0.62
CA ARG A 133 -11.81 21.09 0.29
C ARG A 133 -11.50 22.32 1.14
N THR A 134 -10.72 22.16 2.21
CA THR A 134 -10.35 23.21 3.16
C THR A 134 -8.88 23.14 3.55
N ALA A 135 -8.27 24.30 3.86
CA ALA A 135 -6.87 24.35 4.31
C ALA A 135 -6.64 23.53 5.58
N ARG A 136 -7.63 23.47 6.48
CA ARG A 136 -7.57 22.67 7.71
C ARG A 136 -7.50 21.17 7.44
N GLU A 137 -8.22 20.66 6.44
CA GLU A 137 -8.08 19.26 6.03
C GLU A 137 -6.67 18.96 5.54
N LEU A 138 -6.11 19.87 4.72
CA LEU A 138 -4.75 19.74 4.22
C LEU A 138 -3.72 19.75 5.35
N GLU A 139 -3.82 20.70 6.29
CA GLU A 139 -2.94 20.79 7.46
C GLU A 139 -2.93 19.48 8.26
N ARG A 140 -4.09 18.85 8.45
CA ARG A 140 -4.19 17.56 9.15
C ARG A 140 -3.48 16.45 8.39
N ILE A 141 -3.69 16.33 7.08
CA ILE A 141 -3.03 15.28 6.27
C ILE A 141 -1.51 15.52 6.23
N VAL A 142 -1.06 16.76 6.04
CA VAL A 142 0.37 17.12 6.03
C VAL A 142 1.02 16.79 7.38
N ALA A 143 0.40 17.18 8.49
CA ALA A 143 0.90 16.84 9.83
C ALA A 143 0.96 15.32 10.03
N LYS A 144 -0.04 14.59 9.52
CA LYS A 144 -0.11 13.13 9.60
C LYS A 144 1.04 12.44 8.85
N ILE A 145 1.31 12.86 7.61
CA ILE A 145 2.43 12.34 6.80
C ILE A 145 3.76 12.59 7.51
N ILE A 146 4.02 13.82 7.96
CA ILE A 146 5.27 14.18 8.63
C ILE A 146 5.43 13.41 9.95
N ALA A 147 4.37 13.29 10.76
CA ALA A 147 4.39 12.54 12.01
C ALA A 147 4.72 11.06 11.78
N TYR A 148 4.09 10.44 10.78
CA TYR A 148 4.39 9.06 10.40
C TYR A 148 5.82 8.89 9.89
N GLU A 149 6.35 9.81 9.10
CA GLU A 149 7.72 9.66 8.57
C GLU A 149 8.81 10.01 9.59
N SER A 150 8.46 10.79 10.62
CA SER A 150 9.38 11.22 11.67
C SER A 150 9.39 10.31 12.89
N ARG A 151 8.36 9.45 13.08
CA ARG A 151 8.34 8.52 14.22
C ARG A 151 9.40 7.41 14.03
N PRO A 152 10.06 6.95 15.11
CA PRO A 152 10.98 5.83 15.05
C PRO A 152 10.35 4.57 14.43
N LEU A 153 11.19 3.77 13.78
CA LEU A 153 10.83 2.44 13.26
C LEU A 153 10.70 1.44 14.43
N ARG A 154 9.77 0.49 14.30
CA ARG A 154 9.47 -0.57 15.26
C ARG A 154 9.34 -1.91 14.50
N ALA A 155 9.52 -3.04 15.18
CA ALA A 155 9.34 -4.34 14.54
C ALA A 155 7.93 -4.57 14.00
N ASP A 156 6.91 -4.02 14.65
CA ASP A 156 5.52 -4.04 14.16
C ASP A 156 5.36 -3.38 12.78
N ASP A 157 6.30 -2.50 12.35
CA ASP A 157 6.31 -1.92 11.00
C ASP A 157 6.67 -2.91 9.89
N LEU A 158 6.99 -4.17 10.21
CA LEU A 158 7.22 -5.25 9.24
C LEU A 158 6.03 -6.20 9.09
N ARG A 159 4.88 -5.80 9.63
CA ARG A 159 3.66 -6.59 9.55
C ARG A 159 2.86 -6.27 8.29
N LEU A 160 2.34 -7.30 7.63
CA LEU A 160 1.36 -7.17 6.56
C LEU A 160 0.00 -7.63 7.09
N SER A 161 -0.91 -6.69 7.33
CA SER A 161 -2.26 -7.00 7.81
C SER A 161 -3.22 -7.09 6.63
N VAL A 162 -3.82 -8.25 6.39
CA VAL A 162 -4.72 -8.51 5.26
C VAL A 162 -6.10 -8.90 5.79
N TRP A 163 -7.15 -8.22 5.33
CA TRP A 163 -8.52 -8.68 5.49
C TRP A 163 -9.11 -9.04 4.13
N ALA A 164 -9.35 -10.33 3.94
CA ALA A 164 -10.07 -10.85 2.80
C ALA A 164 -11.56 -10.98 3.16
N GLY A 165 -12.37 -10.12 2.53
CA GLY A 165 -13.82 -10.26 2.50
C GLY A 165 -14.23 -11.50 1.72
N SER A 166 -15.49 -11.90 1.85
CA SER A 166 -16.04 -12.97 1.01
C SER A 166 -16.02 -12.53 -0.47
N ALA A 167 -15.62 -13.44 -1.35
CA ALA A 167 -15.56 -13.17 -2.79
C ALA A 167 -16.94 -13.27 -3.46
N MET A 168 -17.95 -13.85 -2.79
CA MET A 168 -19.37 -13.84 -3.20
C MET A 168 -19.63 -14.35 -4.64
N TYR A 169 -18.73 -15.16 -5.19
CA TYR A 169 -18.88 -15.78 -6.50
C TYR A 169 -19.39 -17.23 -6.39
N GLY A 170 -19.67 -17.69 -5.17
CA GLY A 170 -20.13 -19.02 -4.85
C GLY A 170 -19.01 -19.88 -4.24
N GLU A 171 -19.38 -20.90 -3.45
CA GLU A 171 -18.45 -21.61 -2.57
C GLU A 171 -17.18 -22.12 -3.26
N VAL A 172 -17.27 -22.58 -4.51
CA VAL A 172 -16.13 -23.13 -5.24
C VAL A 172 -15.12 -22.03 -5.60
N VAL A 173 -15.61 -20.91 -6.13
CA VAL A 173 -14.76 -19.78 -6.53
C VAL A 173 -14.17 -19.09 -5.30
N ASP A 174 -14.97 -18.97 -4.24
CA ASP A 174 -14.54 -18.33 -2.99
C ASP A 174 -13.43 -19.14 -2.29
N ARG A 175 -13.56 -20.48 -2.23
CA ARG A 175 -12.48 -21.37 -1.75
C ARG A 175 -11.22 -21.27 -2.61
N LEU A 176 -11.37 -21.17 -3.92
CA LEU A 176 -10.24 -21.01 -4.83
C LEU A 176 -9.52 -19.66 -4.62
N ALA A 177 -10.28 -18.57 -4.48
CA ALA A 177 -9.74 -17.24 -4.21
C ALA A 177 -8.96 -17.20 -2.88
N ASN A 178 -9.53 -17.78 -1.82
CA ASN A 178 -8.85 -17.93 -0.53
C ASN A 178 -7.56 -18.77 -0.65
N THR A 179 -7.63 -19.89 -1.39
CA THR A 179 -6.46 -20.74 -1.62
C THR A 179 -5.36 -20.00 -2.39
N LEU A 180 -5.73 -19.24 -3.42
CA LEU A 180 -4.80 -18.42 -4.20
C LEU A 180 -4.15 -17.34 -3.35
N LEU A 181 -4.92 -16.63 -2.52
CA LEU A 181 -4.41 -15.61 -1.60
C LEU A 181 -3.40 -16.22 -0.63
N LEU A 182 -3.77 -17.29 0.08
CA LEU A 182 -2.91 -17.91 1.08
C LEU A 182 -1.65 -18.52 0.46
N THR A 183 -1.77 -19.14 -0.71
CA THR A 183 -0.63 -19.72 -1.44
C THR A 183 0.32 -18.63 -1.92
N THR A 184 -0.22 -17.54 -2.47
CA THR A 184 0.58 -16.38 -2.90
C THR A 184 1.31 -15.76 -1.70
N LEU A 185 0.61 -15.50 -0.59
CA LEU A 185 1.23 -14.97 0.63
C LEU A 185 2.32 -15.91 1.15
N LYS A 186 2.07 -17.22 1.18
CA LYS A 186 3.06 -18.19 1.66
C LYS A 186 4.32 -18.26 0.77
N ASN A 187 4.15 -18.22 -0.55
CA ASN A 187 5.23 -18.49 -1.50
C ASN A 187 5.97 -17.24 -1.97
N LYS A 188 5.33 -16.06 -1.91
CA LYS A 188 5.88 -14.79 -2.41
C LYS A 188 6.27 -13.81 -1.31
N SER A 189 5.72 -13.94 -0.10
CA SER A 189 6.11 -13.03 0.98
C SER A 189 7.59 -13.22 1.33
N PRO A 190 8.36 -12.13 1.51
CA PRO A 190 9.71 -12.23 2.04
C PRO A 190 9.73 -12.98 3.37
N ALA A 191 10.77 -13.79 3.60
CA ALA A 191 10.84 -14.64 4.79
C ALA A 191 10.77 -13.84 6.11
N TRP A 192 11.21 -12.59 6.11
CA TRP A 192 11.15 -11.69 7.26
C TRP A 192 9.77 -11.08 7.54
N LEU A 193 8.87 -11.10 6.56
CA LEU A 193 7.54 -10.49 6.66
C LEU A 193 6.69 -11.27 7.66
N GLU A 194 5.89 -10.54 8.43
CA GLU A 194 4.91 -11.11 9.34
C GLU A 194 3.50 -10.88 8.79
N PRO A 195 2.90 -11.84 8.06
CA PRO A 195 1.53 -11.70 7.61
C PRO A 195 0.56 -11.95 8.77
N TRP A 196 -0.50 -11.15 8.83
CA TRP A 196 -1.69 -11.43 9.60
C TRP A 196 -2.88 -11.41 8.66
N VAL A 197 -3.66 -12.48 8.65
CA VAL A 197 -4.75 -12.66 7.69
C VAL A 197 -6.06 -12.88 8.43
N LEU A 198 -7.03 -12.04 8.13
CA LEU A 198 -8.42 -12.19 8.52
C LEU A 198 -9.21 -12.67 7.30
N LEU A 199 -9.65 -13.92 7.32
CA LEU A 199 -10.56 -14.48 6.32
C LEU A 199 -11.97 -14.49 6.90
N THR A 200 -12.92 -13.84 6.23
CA THR A 200 -14.28 -13.70 6.79
C THR A 200 -15.12 -14.97 6.63
N GLU A 201 -14.75 -15.87 5.72
CA GLU A 201 -15.42 -17.16 5.48
C GLU A 201 -14.90 -18.28 6.39
N ALA A 202 -13.69 -18.14 6.94
CA ALA A 202 -13.21 -19.03 7.97
C ALA A 202 -13.96 -18.66 9.26
N SER A 203 -14.79 -19.58 9.74
CA SER A 203 -15.30 -19.51 11.11
C SER A 203 -14.11 -19.28 12.05
N GLU A 204 -14.05 -18.09 12.65
CA GLU A 204 -13.11 -17.64 13.70
C GLU A 204 -11.87 -16.84 13.24
N PRO A 205 -11.75 -15.54 13.63
CA PRO A 205 -10.49 -14.80 13.61
C PRO A 205 -9.42 -15.49 14.48
N PRO A 206 -8.13 -15.46 14.10
CA PRO A 206 -7.04 -16.10 14.87
C PRO A 206 -6.89 -15.59 16.31
N ASP A 207 -7.40 -14.40 16.60
CA ASP A 207 -7.25 -13.67 17.87
C ASP A 207 -8.52 -13.69 18.73
N GLY A 208 -9.55 -14.47 18.37
CA GLY A 208 -10.74 -14.65 19.21
C GLY A 208 -11.60 -13.40 19.38
N ALA A 209 -11.45 -12.38 18.51
CA ALA A 209 -12.35 -11.24 18.42
C ALA A 209 -13.73 -11.67 17.88
N LYS A 210 -14.50 -12.36 18.72
CA LYS A 210 -15.81 -12.92 18.38
C LYS A 210 -16.75 -11.82 17.88
N GLY A 211 -17.12 -11.89 16.60
CA GLY A 211 -18.30 -11.21 16.05
C GLY A 211 -18.11 -9.84 15.39
N ASP A 212 -16.91 -9.24 15.36
CA ASP A 212 -16.69 -7.92 14.74
C ASP A 212 -15.37 -7.83 13.94
N PRO A 213 -15.31 -8.42 12.72
CA PRO A 213 -14.10 -8.41 11.89
C PRO A 213 -13.60 -7.00 11.55
N ALA A 214 -14.49 -6.02 11.42
CA ALA A 214 -14.10 -4.63 11.18
C ALA A 214 -13.34 -4.04 12.36
N ARG A 215 -13.76 -4.31 13.61
CA ARG A 215 -13.02 -3.89 14.79
C ARG A 215 -11.66 -4.57 14.89
N ALA A 216 -11.61 -5.89 14.71
CA ALA A 216 -10.35 -6.64 14.72
C ALA A 216 -9.35 -6.10 13.69
N PHE A 217 -9.84 -5.80 12.49
CA PHE A 217 -9.03 -5.17 11.45
C PHE A 217 -8.56 -3.76 11.84
N LEU A 218 -9.44 -2.90 12.36
CA LEU A 218 -9.06 -1.56 12.80
C LEU A 218 -8.07 -1.57 13.97
N ASP A 219 -8.12 -2.59 14.83
CA ASP A 219 -7.10 -2.79 15.87
C ASP A 219 -5.73 -3.09 15.25
N GLN A 220 -5.67 -3.84 14.14
CA GLN A 220 -4.43 -4.02 13.39
C GLN A 220 -3.98 -2.73 12.68
N VAL A 221 -4.90 -1.94 12.13
CA VAL A 221 -4.58 -0.62 11.55
C VAL A 221 -3.93 0.29 12.59
N ARG A 222 -4.48 0.34 13.82
CA ARG A 222 -3.93 1.16 14.91
C ARG A 222 -2.59 0.64 15.43
N ARG A 223 -2.37 -0.67 15.41
CA ARG A 223 -1.08 -1.27 15.77
C ARG A 223 0.03 -0.88 14.79
N GLY A 224 -0.32 -0.52 13.57
CA GLY A 224 0.60 -0.19 12.51
C GLY A 224 1.02 -1.42 11.72
N GLY A 225 2.03 -1.24 10.87
CA GLY A 225 2.43 -2.24 9.91
C GLY A 225 3.35 -1.67 8.86
N LEU A 226 3.80 -2.56 7.98
CA LEU A 226 4.37 -2.16 6.71
C LEU A 226 3.27 -1.57 5.83
N MET A 227 2.14 -2.29 5.78
CA MET A 227 0.98 -1.97 4.98
C MET A 227 -0.24 -2.74 5.48
N THR A 228 -1.43 -2.21 5.20
CA THR A 228 -2.69 -2.92 5.42
C THR A 228 -3.43 -3.14 4.10
N LEU A 229 -4.01 -4.32 3.90
CA LEU A 229 -4.76 -4.68 2.69
C LEU A 229 -6.20 -5.04 3.03
N LEU A 230 -7.13 -4.45 2.27
CA LEU A 230 -8.52 -4.91 2.16
C LEU A 230 -8.68 -5.56 0.78
N ILE A 231 -9.21 -6.77 0.71
CA ILE A 231 -9.42 -7.49 -0.55
C ILE A 231 -10.84 -8.04 -0.56
N GLY A 232 -11.64 -7.66 -1.55
CA GLY A 232 -12.98 -8.21 -1.70
C GLY A 232 -13.96 -7.20 -2.29
N HIS A 233 -15.18 -7.24 -1.80
CA HIS A 233 -16.29 -6.45 -2.31
C HIS A 233 -16.48 -5.16 -1.52
N ALA A 234 -16.75 -4.07 -2.25
CA ALA A 234 -16.99 -2.77 -1.64
C ALA A 234 -17.98 -1.93 -2.45
N SER A 235 -18.55 -0.96 -1.75
CA SER A 235 -19.21 0.21 -2.31
C SER A 235 -18.31 1.42 -2.10
N ARG A 236 -18.67 2.55 -2.71
CA ARG A 236 -17.97 3.83 -2.49
C ARG A 236 -17.71 4.15 -1.02
N THR A 237 -18.64 3.81 -0.12
CA THR A 237 -18.57 4.20 1.30
C THR A 237 -18.45 3.03 2.28
N SER A 238 -18.34 1.80 1.81
CA SER A 238 -18.20 0.64 2.70
C SER A 238 -17.49 -0.54 2.06
N PHE A 239 -16.68 -1.22 2.86
CA PHE A 239 -16.09 -2.52 2.53
C PHE A 239 -16.91 -3.61 3.21
N ALA A 240 -17.32 -4.62 2.43
CA ALA A 240 -18.24 -5.65 2.89
C ALA A 240 -17.50 -6.90 3.34
N ALA A 241 -17.91 -7.44 4.49
CA ALA A 241 -17.48 -8.72 4.98
C ALA A 241 -18.72 -9.55 5.35
N SER A 242 -18.94 -10.62 4.60
CA SER A 242 -20.04 -11.55 4.84
C SER A 242 -19.73 -12.44 6.05
N GLN A 243 -20.67 -12.58 6.97
CA GLN A 243 -20.69 -13.72 7.88
C GLN A 243 -21.63 -14.80 7.33
N THR A 244 -21.27 -16.06 7.55
CA THR A 244 -22.07 -17.28 7.30
C THR A 244 -23.47 -17.28 7.93
N THR A 245 -23.84 -16.26 8.70
CA THR A 245 -25.12 -16.13 9.44
C THR A 245 -26.14 -15.20 8.78
N GLY A 246 -25.86 -14.67 7.58
CA GLY A 246 -26.80 -13.82 6.82
C GLY A 246 -26.85 -12.35 7.27
N ARG A 247 -25.95 -11.92 8.17
CA ARG A 247 -25.79 -10.52 8.57
C ARG A 247 -24.48 -9.95 8.04
N TRP A 248 -24.57 -8.87 7.27
CA TRP A 248 -23.41 -8.12 6.77
C TRP A 248 -22.67 -7.42 7.92
N VAL A 249 -21.35 -7.61 8.00
CA VAL A 249 -20.46 -6.75 8.79
C VAL A 249 -19.68 -5.89 7.82
N GLU A 250 -19.79 -4.58 7.97
CA GLU A 250 -19.15 -3.63 7.06
C GLU A 250 -18.17 -2.73 7.82
N LEU A 251 -17.07 -2.41 7.15
CA LEU A 251 -16.27 -1.24 7.48
C LEU A 251 -16.78 -0.07 6.63
N THR A 252 -17.58 0.81 7.24
CA THR A 252 -18.11 2.00 6.58
C THR A 252 -17.20 3.21 6.76
N ALA A 253 -17.27 4.19 5.85
CA ALA A 253 -16.58 5.47 5.96
C ALA A 253 -16.81 6.14 7.33
N ARG A 254 -18.08 6.24 7.76
CA ARG A 254 -18.44 6.79 9.08
C ARG A 254 -17.88 5.99 10.25
N ARG A 255 -17.74 4.67 10.10
CA ARG A 255 -17.13 3.82 11.12
C ARG A 255 -15.62 4.08 11.21
N ALA A 256 -14.94 4.14 10.07
CA ALA A 256 -13.52 4.47 10.00
C ALA A 256 -13.24 5.84 10.62
N GLU A 257 -14.01 6.88 10.28
CA GLU A 257 -13.89 8.22 10.87
C GLU A 257 -13.99 8.21 12.39
N ARG A 258 -15.04 7.57 12.93
CA ARG A 258 -15.28 7.50 14.38
C ARG A 258 -14.21 6.71 15.10
N GLU A 259 -13.82 5.56 14.55
CA GLU A 259 -12.92 4.62 15.24
C GLU A 259 -11.44 4.99 15.08
N LEU A 260 -11.09 5.80 14.07
CA LEU A 260 -9.74 6.32 13.85
C LEU A 260 -9.64 7.82 14.15
N GLU A 261 -10.55 8.35 14.96
CA GLU A 261 -10.49 9.73 15.46
C GLU A 261 -9.28 9.95 16.37
N GLN A 262 -8.87 8.91 17.09
CA GLN A 262 -7.77 8.94 18.05
C GLN A 262 -6.86 7.73 17.88
N GLY A 263 -5.58 7.90 18.21
CA GLY A 263 -4.56 6.86 18.11
C GLY A 263 -3.30 7.35 17.41
N GLU A 264 -2.38 6.42 17.17
CA GLU A 264 -1.20 6.67 16.35
C GLU A 264 -1.57 6.62 14.86
N VAL A 265 -0.82 7.36 14.06
CA VAL A 265 -1.00 7.41 12.61
C VAL A 265 -0.66 6.05 11.99
N ALA A 266 -1.61 5.50 11.22
CA ALA A 266 -1.44 4.19 10.58
C ALA A 266 -0.58 4.23 9.31
N SER A 267 -0.01 3.07 8.97
CA SER A 267 0.75 2.82 7.74
C SER A 267 -0.12 2.96 6.48
N PRO A 268 0.48 3.04 5.28
CA PRO A 268 -0.26 3.00 4.03
C PRO A 268 -1.23 1.81 3.95
N MET A 269 -2.36 2.01 3.27
CA MET A 269 -3.38 0.99 3.02
C MET A 269 -3.61 0.82 1.53
N VAL A 270 -3.87 -0.42 1.10
CA VAL A 270 -4.35 -0.73 -0.25
C VAL A 270 -5.70 -1.42 -0.15
N ILE A 271 -6.67 -0.94 -0.92
CA ILE A 271 -8.02 -1.49 -0.99
C ILE A 271 -8.23 -2.04 -2.39
N VAL A 272 -8.14 -3.37 -2.50
CA VAL A 272 -8.40 -4.13 -3.73
C VAL A 272 -9.90 -4.46 -3.77
N ALA A 273 -10.70 -3.43 -4.07
CA ALA A 273 -12.16 -3.50 -4.16
C ALA A 273 -12.74 -2.31 -4.94
N CYS A 274 -13.96 -2.45 -5.44
CA CYS A 274 -14.65 -1.46 -6.25
C CYS A 274 -14.91 -0.13 -5.52
N ASP A 275 -14.80 0.99 -6.25
CA ASP A 275 -15.31 2.33 -5.92
C ASP A 275 -14.80 3.00 -4.62
N THR A 276 -13.99 2.32 -3.81
CA THR A 276 -13.57 2.84 -2.49
C THR A 276 -12.66 4.07 -2.56
N GLY A 277 -12.08 4.34 -3.73
CA GLY A 277 -11.27 5.53 -4.02
C GLY A 277 -12.00 6.57 -4.87
N ASP A 278 -13.30 6.44 -5.10
CA ASP A 278 -14.08 7.40 -5.88
C ASP A 278 -14.26 8.74 -5.13
N PHE A 279 -13.33 9.66 -5.34
CA PHE A 279 -13.37 11.02 -4.79
C PHE A 279 -14.23 12.00 -5.61
N VAL A 280 -14.75 11.60 -6.77
CA VAL A 280 -15.43 12.50 -7.71
C VAL A 280 -16.95 12.47 -7.65
N ASP A 281 -17.56 11.30 -7.45
CA ASP A 281 -19.02 11.16 -7.55
C ASP A 281 -19.69 10.90 -6.19
N PRO A 282 -20.21 11.94 -5.51
CA PRO A 282 -20.98 11.74 -4.29
C PRO A 282 -22.38 11.15 -4.51
N LYS A 283 -22.85 11.11 -5.77
CA LYS A 283 -24.14 10.57 -6.19
C LYS A 283 -24.01 9.13 -6.72
N ALA A 284 -22.79 8.58 -6.77
CA ALA A 284 -22.52 7.23 -7.21
C ALA A 284 -23.43 6.24 -6.47
N ARG A 285 -24.15 5.46 -7.27
CA ARG A 285 -25.27 4.61 -6.89
C ARG A 285 -24.93 3.79 -5.64
N ARG A 286 -25.73 3.94 -4.58
CA ARG A 286 -25.72 3.00 -3.44
C ARG A 286 -26.03 1.62 -4.00
N ARG A 287 -25.02 0.81 -4.30
CA ARG A 287 -25.21 -0.62 -4.52
C ARG A 287 -25.57 -1.20 -3.15
N SER A 288 -26.86 -1.45 -2.94
CA SER A 288 -27.31 -2.28 -1.83
C SER A 288 -26.90 -3.72 -2.13
N TRP A 289 -26.07 -4.31 -1.28
CA TRP A 289 -25.80 -5.75 -1.33
C TRP A 289 -27.10 -6.53 -1.20
N PRO A 290 -27.26 -7.69 -1.87
CA PRO A 290 -28.37 -8.60 -1.58
C PRO A 290 -28.41 -8.89 -0.07
N GLY A 291 -29.52 -8.55 0.59
CA GLY A 291 -29.68 -8.72 2.04
C GLY A 291 -29.02 -7.66 2.93
N SER A 292 -28.38 -6.62 2.38
CA SER A 292 -28.04 -5.43 3.18
C SER A 292 -29.32 -4.75 3.64
N ALA A 293 -29.36 -4.29 4.88
CA ALA A 293 -30.49 -3.49 5.36
C ALA A 293 -30.62 -2.28 4.41
N PRO A 294 -31.83 -1.98 3.88
CA PRO A 294 -32.01 -0.81 3.04
C PRO A 294 -31.46 0.39 3.80
N ALA A 295 -30.57 1.14 3.16
CA ALA A 295 -30.14 2.42 3.69
C ALA A 295 -31.42 3.20 3.97
N ARG A 296 -31.68 3.55 5.24
CA ARG A 296 -32.84 4.37 5.57
C ARG A 296 -32.78 5.61 4.66
N ASP A 297 -33.83 5.81 3.88
CA ASP A 297 -34.06 6.96 2.99
C ASP A 297 -34.14 8.26 3.81
N ALA A 298 -33.03 8.64 4.43
CA ALA A 298 -32.80 10.02 4.79
C ALA A 298 -32.22 10.66 3.53
N THR A 299 -33.09 11.33 2.76
CA THR A 299 -32.67 12.37 1.83
C THR A 299 -31.63 13.22 2.59
N PRO A 300 -30.35 13.24 2.18
CA PRO A 300 -29.39 14.10 2.85
C PRO A 300 -29.96 15.51 2.75
N PRO A 301 -29.98 16.30 3.85
CA PRO A 301 -30.42 17.68 3.75
C PRO A 301 -29.61 18.35 2.65
N ALA A 302 -30.26 19.17 1.83
CA ALA A 302 -29.70 19.77 0.60
C ALA A 302 -28.43 20.65 0.81
N ALA A 303 -27.91 20.71 2.04
CA ALA A 303 -26.73 21.44 2.46
C ALA A 303 -25.68 20.59 3.20
N ALA A 304 -25.86 19.27 3.35
CA ALA A 304 -24.81 18.43 3.94
C ALA A 304 -23.66 18.25 2.93
N PRO A 305 -22.39 18.38 3.36
CA PRO A 305 -21.27 18.04 2.49
C PRO A 305 -21.40 16.57 2.04
N PRO A 306 -20.98 16.25 0.81
CA PRO A 306 -21.03 14.88 0.33
C PRO A 306 -20.28 13.94 1.27
N THR A 307 -20.81 12.73 1.46
CA THR A 307 -20.13 11.72 2.27
C THR A 307 -18.84 11.32 1.53
N PRO A 308 -17.66 11.35 2.17
CA PRO A 308 -16.42 10.90 1.55
C PRO A 308 -16.52 9.41 1.18
N SER A 309 -15.78 9.00 0.15
CA SER A 309 -15.53 7.58 -0.10
C SER A 309 -14.82 6.93 1.09
N LEU A 310 -14.79 5.59 1.13
CA LEU A 310 -14.10 4.86 2.20
C LEU A 310 -12.61 5.24 2.26
N GLY A 311 -11.95 5.36 1.10
CA GLY A 311 -10.55 5.75 1.00
C GLY A 311 -10.30 7.17 1.49
N GLU A 312 -11.16 8.13 1.12
CA GLU A 312 -11.10 9.50 1.64
C GLU A 312 -11.32 9.53 3.16
N ALA A 313 -12.32 8.80 3.68
CA ALA A 313 -12.63 8.75 5.11
C ALA A 313 -11.47 8.18 5.93
N LEU A 314 -10.84 7.12 5.44
CA LEU A 314 -9.63 6.53 6.04
C LEU A 314 -8.45 7.51 6.00
N LEU A 315 -8.23 8.20 4.87
CA LEU A 315 -7.17 9.20 4.74
C LEU A 315 -7.43 10.46 5.59
N LEU A 316 -8.67 10.89 5.75
CA LEU A 316 -9.01 12.11 6.50
C LEU A 316 -9.04 11.88 8.02
N ALA A 317 -9.23 10.62 8.46
CA ALA A 317 -9.19 10.26 9.86
C ALA A 317 -7.80 10.57 10.48
N PRO A 318 -7.73 11.23 11.65
CA PRO A 318 -6.47 11.61 12.31
C PRO A 318 -5.51 10.44 12.57
N ALA A 319 -6.02 9.31 13.06
CA ALA A 319 -5.26 8.07 13.28
C ALA A 319 -5.38 7.07 12.11
N GLY A 320 -5.98 7.51 11.00
CA GLY A 320 -6.10 6.69 9.80
C GLY A 320 -4.79 6.55 9.01
N PRO A 321 -4.77 5.73 7.95
CA PRO A 321 -3.59 5.52 7.12
C PRO A 321 -3.05 6.84 6.54
N VAL A 322 -1.73 6.94 6.41
CA VAL A 322 -1.06 8.10 5.78
C VAL A 322 -1.29 8.23 4.28
N ALA A 323 -1.68 7.13 3.65
CA ALA A 323 -2.04 7.07 2.25
C ALA A 323 -2.95 5.85 2.03
N VAL A 324 -3.89 5.97 1.09
CA VAL A 324 -4.78 4.89 0.68
C VAL A 324 -4.70 4.71 -0.82
N VAL A 325 -4.41 3.51 -1.29
CA VAL A 325 -4.52 3.15 -2.70
C VAL A 325 -5.85 2.45 -2.91
N ALA A 326 -6.70 2.97 -3.77
CA ALA A 326 -8.07 2.46 -3.94
C ALA A 326 -8.61 2.75 -5.35
N ALA A 327 -9.47 1.87 -5.86
CA ALA A 327 -10.07 2.02 -7.18
C ALA A 327 -11.13 3.15 -7.20
N THR A 328 -11.09 4.01 -8.21
CA THR A 328 -12.04 5.12 -8.44
C THR A 328 -13.34 4.68 -9.09
N THR A 329 -13.40 3.43 -9.52
CA THR A 329 -14.54 2.81 -10.19
C THR A 329 -14.51 1.30 -9.91
N GLU A 330 -15.39 0.57 -10.58
CA GLU A 330 -15.46 -0.87 -10.51
C GLU A 330 -14.15 -1.54 -10.94
N SER A 331 -13.63 -2.42 -10.06
CA SER A 331 -12.41 -3.18 -10.27
C SER A 331 -12.70 -4.64 -10.62
N HIS A 332 -11.98 -5.22 -11.58
CA HIS A 332 -12.19 -6.60 -12.03
C HIS A 332 -11.28 -7.59 -11.26
N PRO A 333 -11.79 -8.78 -10.86
CA PRO A 333 -11.04 -9.75 -10.04
C PRO A 333 -9.75 -10.26 -10.69
N LEU A 334 -9.74 -10.51 -12.01
CA LEU A 334 -8.53 -10.95 -12.72
C LEU A 334 -7.35 -9.94 -12.63
N PRO A 335 -7.47 -8.68 -13.09
CA PRO A 335 -6.42 -7.66 -12.86
C PRO A 335 -6.09 -7.41 -11.40
N ASN A 336 -7.06 -7.50 -10.48
CA ASN A 336 -6.83 -7.40 -9.05
C ASN A 336 -5.90 -8.51 -8.51
N ALA A 337 -6.06 -9.74 -9.01
CA ALA A 337 -5.18 -10.85 -8.66
C ALA A 337 -3.73 -10.61 -9.15
N TYR A 338 -3.56 -10.06 -10.36
CA TYR A 338 -2.24 -9.67 -10.85
C TYR A 338 -1.63 -8.53 -10.03
N LEU A 339 -2.41 -7.49 -9.71
CA LEU A 339 -1.94 -6.40 -8.86
C LEU A 339 -1.51 -6.90 -7.48
N GLY A 340 -2.30 -7.79 -6.85
CA GLY A 340 -1.96 -8.42 -5.58
C GLY A 340 -0.63 -9.17 -5.61
N ARG A 341 -0.37 -9.95 -6.68
CA ARG A 341 0.89 -10.66 -6.89
C ARG A 341 2.06 -9.70 -7.10
N ALA A 342 1.88 -8.70 -7.97
CA ALA A 342 2.91 -7.71 -8.27
C ALA A 342 3.34 -6.96 -7.00
N MET A 343 2.39 -6.50 -6.19
CA MET A 343 2.68 -5.79 -4.93
C MET A 343 3.56 -6.61 -3.99
N LEU A 344 3.33 -7.92 -3.86
CA LEU A 344 4.17 -8.79 -3.04
C LEU A 344 5.57 -8.97 -3.65
N ASP A 345 5.67 -9.17 -4.97
CA ASP A 345 6.95 -9.27 -5.67
C ASP A 345 7.77 -7.97 -5.53
N GLN A 346 7.11 -6.80 -5.50
CA GLN A 346 7.76 -5.51 -5.27
C GLN A 346 8.30 -5.31 -3.84
N MET A 347 7.91 -6.12 -2.84
CA MET A 347 8.46 -6.02 -1.47
C MET A 347 9.93 -6.44 -1.37
N ALA A 348 10.43 -7.22 -2.32
CA ALA A 348 11.85 -7.60 -2.40
C ALA A 348 12.74 -6.48 -2.97
N HIS A 349 12.13 -5.43 -3.53
CA HIS A 349 12.84 -4.38 -4.26
C HIS A 349 13.22 -3.19 -3.36
N PRO A 350 14.21 -2.37 -3.76
CA PRO A 350 14.69 -1.25 -2.96
C PRO A 350 13.77 -0.02 -3.01
N TYR A 351 12.53 -0.13 -3.47
CA TYR A 351 11.59 0.99 -3.47
C TYR A 351 11.30 1.42 -2.02
N ARG A 352 11.47 2.70 -1.72
CA ARG A 352 11.25 3.23 -0.36
C ARG A 352 10.15 4.28 -0.29
N ARG A 353 9.49 4.56 -1.41
CA ARG A 353 8.35 5.48 -1.49
C ARG A 353 7.14 4.73 -2.06
N LEU A 354 5.96 4.99 -1.50
CA LEU A 354 4.71 4.32 -1.85
C LEU A 354 4.42 4.42 -3.35
N GLY A 355 4.55 5.62 -3.91
CA GLY A 355 4.27 5.87 -5.32
C GLY A 355 5.17 5.03 -6.23
N THR A 356 6.48 5.02 -6.01
CA THR A 356 7.41 4.24 -6.83
C THR A 356 7.18 2.73 -6.69
N TRP A 357 6.91 2.26 -5.46
CA TRP A 357 6.60 0.85 -5.21
C TRP A 357 5.29 0.43 -5.91
N PHE A 358 4.24 1.25 -5.80
CA PHE A 358 2.95 0.94 -6.40
C PHE A 358 2.99 1.05 -7.92
N LEU A 359 3.70 2.03 -8.47
CA LEU A 359 3.93 2.18 -9.91
C LEU A 359 4.60 0.93 -10.51
N ALA A 360 5.64 0.42 -9.85
CA ALA A 360 6.31 -0.80 -10.28
C ALA A 360 5.33 -1.99 -10.29
N ALA A 361 4.49 -2.10 -9.25
CA ALA A 361 3.46 -3.14 -9.18
C ALA A 361 2.40 -2.99 -10.27
N GLN A 362 1.94 -1.77 -10.57
CA GLN A 362 0.98 -1.47 -11.64
C GLN A 362 1.53 -1.89 -13.00
N ARG A 363 2.77 -1.50 -13.33
CA ARG A 363 3.40 -1.84 -14.62
C ARG A 363 3.64 -3.34 -14.75
N GLU A 364 4.08 -4.01 -13.69
CA GLU A 364 4.23 -5.48 -13.68
C GLU A 364 2.87 -6.19 -13.87
N ALA A 365 1.83 -5.73 -13.18
CA ALA A 365 0.48 -6.29 -13.28
C ALA A 365 -0.13 -6.12 -14.67
N ALA A 366 0.09 -4.99 -15.35
CA ALA A 366 -0.35 -4.78 -16.73
C ALA A 366 0.32 -5.74 -17.73
N ALA A 367 1.54 -6.19 -17.43
CA ALA A 367 2.30 -7.10 -18.27
C ALA A 367 2.04 -8.60 -17.95
N MET A 368 1.41 -8.90 -16.82
CA MET A 368 1.22 -10.29 -16.38
C MET A 368 0.21 -11.06 -17.23
N ARG A 369 0.55 -12.29 -17.56
CA ARG A 369 -0.31 -13.25 -18.26
C ARG A 369 -0.23 -14.60 -17.58
N ASP A 370 -1.37 -15.21 -17.32
CA ASP A 370 -1.48 -16.53 -16.71
C ASP A 370 -2.69 -17.25 -17.30
N PRO A 371 -2.51 -18.19 -18.24
CA PRO A 371 -3.61 -18.83 -18.93
C PRO A 371 -4.61 -19.52 -18.00
N LEU A 372 -4.14 -20.09 -16.88
CA LEU A 372 -5.00 -20.78 -15.93
C LEU A 372 -5.84 -19.77 -15.13
N LEU A 373 -5.21 -18.70 -14.65
CA LEU A 373 -5.92 -17.64 -13.93
C LEU A 373 -6.92 -16.91 -14.84
N GLU A 374 -6.53 -16.60 -16.08
CA GLU A 374 -7.41 -15.98 -17.07
C GLU A 374 -8.62 -16.85 -17.40
N ALA A 375 -8.41 -18.16 -17.63
CA ALA A 375 -9.52 -19.09 -17.88
C ALA A 375 -10.51 -19.16 -16.71
N THR A 376 -10.03 -18.91 -15.48
CA THR A 376 -10.84 -19.03 -14.27
C THR A 376 -11.58 -17.73 -13.93
N LEU A 377 -10.92 -16.58 -14.03
CA LEU A 377 -11.43 -15.32 -13.48
C LEU A 377 -11.95 -14.35 -14.54
N ARG A 378 -11.60 -14.50 -15.81
CA ARG A 378 -11.92 -13.48 -16.82
C ARG A 378 -13.42 -13.23 -16.96
N ASP A 379 -14.23 -14.30 -16.94
CA ASP A 379 -15.67 -14.20 -17.20
C ASP A 379 -16.51 -14.25 -15.89
N VAL A 380 -15.86 -14.22 -14.71
CA VAL A 380 -16.51 -14.53 -13.41
C VAL A 380 -17.58 -13.52 -13.00
N GLU A 381 -17.48 -12.28 -13.47
CA GLU A 381 -18.45 -11.22 -13.19
C GLU A 381 -19.49 -11.04 -14.30
N GLY A 382 -19.45 -11.87 -15.34
CA GLY A 382 -20.22 -11.70 -16.57
C GLY A 382 -19.41 -11.03 -17.69
N LYS A 383 -19.97 -11.06 -18.91
CA LYS A 383 -19.34 -10.54 -20.13
C LYS A 383 -20.37 -9.93 -21.08
N LEU A 384 -20.00 -8.82 -21.72
CA LEU A 384 -20.77 -8.20 -22.82
C LEU A 384 -20.35 -8.73 -24.20
N GLU A 385 -19.14 -9.23 -24.31
CA GLU A 385 -18.56 -9.76 -25.54
C GLU A 385 -18.44 -11.28 -25.42
N GLU A 386 -18.35 -11.99 -26.56
CA GLU A 386 -18.17 -13.44 -26.58
C GLU A 386 -16.94 -13.86 -25.75
N ARG A 387 -15.89 -13.04 -25.85
CA ARG A 387 -14.64 -13.16 -25.12
C ARG A 387 -14.15 -11.79 -24.70
N ILE A 388 -13.93 -11.61 -23.40
CA ILE A 388 -13.31 -10.41 -22.84
C ILE A 388 -11.89 -10.22 -23.40
N ASP A 389 -11.60 -8.99 -23.81
CA ASP A 389 -10.28 -8.52 -24.18
C ASP A 389 -9.45 -8.29 -22.91
N THR A 390 -8.63 -9.28 -22.55
CA THR A 390 -7.82 -9.22 -21.33
C THR A 390 -6.75 -8.15 -21.38
N ALA A 391 -6.26 -7.76 -22.56
CA ALA A 391 -5.24 -6.72 -22.68
C ALA A 391 -5.84 -5.35 -22.35
N ARG A 392 -6.99 -5.02 -22.95
CA ARG A 392 -7.71 -3.77 -22.66
C ARG A 392 -8.22 -3.73 -21.22
N LEU A 393 -8.77 -4.85 -20.73
CA LEU A 393 -9.21 -4.96 -19.35
C LEU A 393 -8.07 -4.68 -18.38
N GLN A 394 -6.89 -5.27 -18.58
CA GLN A 394 -5.76 -5.03 -17.69
C GLN A 394 -5.23 -3.61 -17.76
N GLN A 395 -5.12 -3.03 -18.96
CA GLN A 395 -4.64 -1.66 -19.15
C GLN A 395 -5.49 -0.66 -18.36
N ASP A 396 -6.81 -0.67 -18.57
CA ASP A 396 -7.72 0.26 -17.90
C ASP A 396 -7.70 0.04 -16.39
N GLN A 397 -7.69 -1.22 -15.95
CA GLN A 397 -7.81 -1.59 -14.55
C GLN A 397 -6.60 -1.17 -13.71
N GLN A 398 -5.41 -1.04 -14.28
CA GLN A 398 -4.27 -0.46 -13.54
C GLN A 398 -4.43 1.05 -13.33
N LEU A 399 -5.13 1.74 -14.24
CA LEU A 399 -5.34 3.19 -14.20
C LEU A 399 -6.50 3.60 -13.28
N THR A 400 -7.36 2.66 -12.85
CA THR A 400 -8.47 2.95 -11.92
C THR A 400 -8.00 3.17 -10.49
N TYR A 401 -6.82 2.66 -10.10
CA TYR A 401 -6.31 2.80 -8.74
C TYR A 401 -5.66 4.17 -8.53
N ALA A 402 -6.27 4.98 -7.66
CA ALA A 402 -5.73 6.26 -7.22
C ALA A 402 -4.91 6.11 -5.94
N ILE A 403 -3.80 6.84 -5.83
CA ILE A 403 -3.07 7.03 -4.57
C ILE A 403 -3.68 8.25 -3.87
N LEU A 404 -4.56 8.04 -2.89
CA LEU A 404 -5.05 9.08 -1.99
C LEU A 404 -3.98 9.31 -0.91
N GLY A 405 -3.09 10.26 -1.14
CA GLY A 405 -1.92 10.54 -0.31
C GLY A 405 -0.79 11.15 -1.12
N ASP A 406 0.31 11.46 -0.44
CA ASP A 406 1.54 11.88 -1.11
C ASP A 406 2.28 10.65 -1.67
N PRO A 407 2.51 10.54 -3.00
CA PRO A 407 3.21 9.41 -3.59
C PRO A 407 4.66 9.30 -3.11
N ALA A 408 5.24 10.39 -2.60
CA ALA A 408 6.57 10.35 -2.00
C ALA A 408 6.57 9.76 -0.58
N THR A 409 5.42 9.39 -0.01
CA THR A 409 5.35 8.83 1.36
C THR A 409 6.24 7.61 1.52
N ARG A 410 7.08 7.57 2.56
CA ARG A 410 7.98 6.44 2.81
C ARG A 410 7.21 5.17 3.17
N ILE A 411 7.56 4.08 2.51
CA ILE A 411 7.22 2.73 2.98
C ILE A 411 8.37 2.22 3.85
N ARG A 412 8.03 1.60 4.99
CA ARG A 412 8.99 1.14 5.99
C ARG A 412 9.65 -0.20 5.61
N LEU A 413 10.00 -0.36 4.33
CA LEU A 413 10.68 -1.56 3.84
C LEU A 413 12.11 -1.62 4.42
N PRO A 414 12.50 -2.78 4.97
CA PRO A 414 13.82 -2.93 5.57
C PRO A 414 14.92 -3.00 4.49
N ARG A 415 16.15 -2.70 4.89
CA ARG A 415 17.36 -2.97 4.13
C ARG A 415 17.81 -4.40 4.42
N GLU A 416 18.47 -5.03 3.47
CA GLU A 416 19.06 -6.34 3.71
C GLU A 416 20.29 -6.21 4.61
N MET A 417 20.50 -7.23 5.44
CA MET A 417 21.67 -7.42 6.29
C MET A 417 22.17 -8.85 6.11
N GLU A 418 23.49 -9.02 6.08
CA GLU A 418 24.09 -10.32 5.88
C GLU A 418 24.13 -11.13 7.18
N LEU A 419 23.63 -12.37 7.12
CA LEU A 419 23.54 -13.30 8.24
C LEU A 419 24.22 -14.62 7.88
N ALA A 420 25.21 -14.99 8.67
CA ALA A 420 25.80 -16.32 8.65
C ALA A 420 25.04 -17.22 9.62
N VAL A 421 24.65 -18.40 9.17
CA VAL A 421 23.97 -19.41 9.99
C VAL A 421 24.64 -20.76 9.79
N GLU A 422 25.06 -21.38 10.88
CA GLU A 422 25.76 -22.67 10.91
C GLU A 422 25.02 -23.63 11.83
N ARG A 423 24.93 -24.89 11.41
CA ARG A 423 24.29 -25.94 12.20
C ARG A 423 25.30 -26.55 13.16
N GLU A 424 24.96 -26.57 14.45
CA GLU A 424 25.72 -27.21 15.52
C GLU A 424 24.83 -28.21 16.26
N GLN A 425 24.90 -29.49 15.88
CA GLN A 425 24.05 -30.56 16.42
C GLN A 425 22.54 -30.24 16.25
N ALA A 426 21.83 -30.07 17.38
CA ALA A 426 20.40 -29.73 17.44
C ALA A 426 20.13 -28.21 17.47
N ALA A 427 21.19 -27.39 17.44
CA ALA A 427 21.12 -25.93 17.46
C ALA A 427 21.66 -25.32 16.16
N TRP A 428 21.34 -24.05 15.97
CA TRP A 428 21.81 -23.20 14.89
C TRP A 428 22.52 -22.00 15.50
N ARG A 429 23.81 -21.86 15.23
CA ARG A 429 24.58 -20.66 15.56
C ARG A 429 24.35 -19.65 14.45
N TRP A 430 24.05 -18.41 14.82
CA TRP A 430 23.87 -17.32 13.87
C TRP A 430 24.78 -16.16 14.24
N ARG A 431 25.21 -15.40 13.23
CA ARG A 431 26.01 -14.19 13.38
C ARG A 431 25.71 -13.20 12.27
N VAL A 432 25.51 -11.94 12.62
CA VAL A 432 25.47 -10.85 11.63
C VAL A 432 26.88 -10.58 11.13
N VAL A 433 27.10 -10.72 9.82
CA VAL A 433 28.46 -10.66 9.24
C VAL A 433 29.03 -9.25 9.34
N SER A 434 28.23 -8.26 8.98
CA SER A 434 28.57 -6.83 9.01
C SER A 434 27.43 -6.05 9.67
N PRO A 435 27.45 -5.86 11.01
CA PRO A 435 26.42 -5.10 11.71
C PRO A 435 26.29 -3.67 11.14
N PRO A 436 25.07 -3.18 10.86
CA PRO A 436 24.87 -1.82 10.38
C PRO A 436 25.37 -0.79 11.38
N SER A 437 26.19 0.14 10.89
CA SER A 437 26.69 1.26 11.71
C SER A 437 25.52 2.12 12.21
N GLY A 438 25.52 2.43 13.51
CA GLY A 438 24.54 3.31 14.14
C GLY A 438 23.22 2.65 14.56
N ALA A 439 23.01 1.37 14.27
CA ALA A 439 21.88 0.63 14.79
C ALA A 439 21.91 0.57 16.33
N ARG A 440 20.77 0.82 16.96
CA ARG A 440 20.62 0.91 18.43
C ARG A 440 19.73 -0.17 19.02
N VAL A 441 18.96 -0.82 18.17
CA VAL A 441 18.03 -1.89 18.52
C VAL A 441 18.45 -3.12 17.74
N LEU A 442 18.52 -4.26 18.43
CA LEU A 442 18.68 -5.59 17.85
C LEU A 442 17.55 -6.46 18.39
N GLU A 443 16.74 -7.01 17.50
CA GLU A 443 15.74 -8.01 17.83
C GLU A 443 16.02 -9.29 17.08
N VAL A 444 15.78 -10.42 17.75
CA VAL A 444 15.96 -11.75 17.17
C VAL A 444 14.67 -12.51 17.43
N GLY A 445 14.18 -13.21 16.42
CA GLY A 445 13.00 -14.04 16.57
C GLY A 445 13.04 -15.27 15.69
N VAL A 446 12.31 -16.31 16.11
CA VAL A 446 12.16 -17.54 15.34
C VAL A 446 10.69 -17.79 15.08
N ARG A 447 10.33 -18.03 13.82
CA ARG A 447 9.01 -18.50 13.45
C ARG A 447 9.05 -20.00 13.20
N ARG A 448 8.26 -20.76 13.96
CA ARG A 448 8.18 -22.21 13.81
C ARG A 448 7.45 -22.61 12.52
N PRO A 449 7.75 -23.78 11.93
CA PRO A 449 7.00 -24.28 10.78
C PRO A 449 5.52 -24.44 11.15
N ALA A 450 4.65 -23.80 10.37
CA ALA A 450 3.20 -23.88 10.51
C ALA A 450 2.55 -23.84 9.12
N ALA A 451 1.26 -24.18 9.06
CA ALA A 451 0.51 -24.13 7.80
C ALA A 451 0.46 -22.71 7.20
N MET A 452 0.34 -21.70 8.08
CA MET A 452 0.41 -20.28 7.75
C MET A 452 1.54 -19.60 8.52
N PRO A 453 2.29 -18.67 7.90
CA PRO A 453 3.29 -17.89 8.62
C PRO A 453 2.59 -17.04 9.70
N GLY A 454 2.96 -17.24 10.97
CA GLY A 454 2.51 -16.43 12.10
C GLY A 454 3.57 -15.45 12.60
N ALA A 455 3.41 -15.00 13.84
CA ALA A 455 4.37 -14.13 14.53
C ALA A 455 5.71 -14.83 14.81
N PHE A 456 6.77 -14.04 14.95
CA PHE A 456 8.07 -14.53 15.40
C PHE A 456 8.12 -14.61 16.93
N GLU A 457 8.52 -15.77 17.45
CA GLU A 457 8.79 -15.94 18.88
C GLU A 457 10.08 -15.20 19.23
N PRO A 458 10.07 -14.28 20.22
CA PRO A 458 11.24 -13.49 20.56
C PRO A 458 12.35 -14.38 21.13
N VAL A 459 13.56 -14.18 20.65
CA VAL A 459 14.80 -14.77 21.18
C VAL A 459 15.59 -13.66 21.86
N ARG A 460 16.15 -13.96 23.04
CA ARG A 460 16.95 -12.99 23.78
C ARG A 460 18.14 -12.52 22.92
N PRO A 461 18.24 -11.22 22.57
CA PRO A 461 19.39 -10.72 21.82
C PRO A 461 20.65 -10.73 22.71
N PRO A 462 21.86 -10.73 22.12
CA PRO A 462 23.10 -10.52 22.85
C PRO A 462 23.09 -9.16 23.56
N ALA A 463 23.94 -9.01 24.58
CA ALA A 463 24.12 -7.72 25.25
C ALA A 463 24.67 -6.66 24.27
N PRO A 464 24.38 -5.36 24.45
CA PRO A 464 24.73 -4.32 23.47
C PRO A 464 26.24 -4.21 23.14
N ASP A 465 27.10 -4.66 24.04
CA ASP A 465 28.56 -4.66 23.94
C ASP A 465 29.14 -5.98 23.40
N GLN A 466 28.29 -6.97 23.12
CA GLN A 466 28.70 -8.26 22.57
C GLN A 466 28.52 -8.34 21.05
N PRO A 467 29.29 -9.21 20.36
CA PRO A 467 29.08 -9.49 18.95
C PRO A 467 27.63 -9.92 18.68
N TRP A 468 27.09 -9.49 17.54
CA TRP A 468 25.72 -9.81 17.13
C TRP A 468 25.63 -11.26 16.65
N GLN A 469 25.61 -12.18 17.62
CA GLN A 469 25.55 -13.61 17.40
C GLN A 469 24.79 -14.29 18.53
N GLY A 470 24.33 -15.51 18.27
CA GLY A 470 23.62 -16.31 19.25
C GLY A 470 23.31 -17.71 18.73
N THR A 471 22.47 -18.43 19.48
CA THR A 471 22.03 -19.78 19.12
C THR A 471 20.51 -19.90 19.21
N VAL A 472 19.91 -20.63 18.28
CA VAL A 472 18.50 -21.00 18.30
C VAL A 472 18.35 -22.50 18.07
N THR A 473 17.29 -23.12 18.57
CA THR A 473 17.06 -24.57 18.45
C THR A 473 15.85 -24.85 17.59
N GLY A 474 15.85 -26.00 16.90
CA GLY A 474 14.73 -26.50 16.09
C GLY A 474 14.58 -25.83 14.71
N PRO A 475 13.67 -26.36 13.87
CA PRO A 475 13.42 -25.82 12.54
C PRO A 475 12.58 -24.55 12.58
N GLY A 476 12.55 -23.82 11.46
CA GLY A 476 11.76 -22.60 11.31
C GLY A 476 12.40 -21.55 10.42
N VAL A 477 12.05 -20.29 10.65
CA VAL A 477 12.68 -19.11 10.03
C VAL A 477 13.26 -18.27 11.16
N LEU A 478 14.58 -18.08 11.14
CA LEU A 478 15.25 -17.09 11.98
C LEU A 478 15.09 -15.71 11.32
N ARG A 479 14.74 -14.70 12.12
CA ARG A 479 14.75 -13.28 11.73
C ARG A 479 15.63 -12.51 12.70
N VAL A 480 16.54 -11.71 12.15
CA VAL A 480 17.33 -10.74 12.90
C VAL A 480 17.00 -9.35 12.37
N LEU A 481 16.54 -8.47 13.25
CA LEU A 481 16.21 -7.08 12.95
C LEU A 481 17.18 -6.15 13.64
N ALA A 482 17.61 -5.14 12.92
CA ALA A 482 18.34 -4.03 13.48
C ALA A 482 17.68 -2.72 13.08
N ALA A 483 17.67 -1.73 13.98
CA ALA A 483 17.07 -0.44 13.67
C ALA A 483 17.86 0.73 14.25
N ASP A 484 17.84 1.84 13.52
CA ASP A 484 18.14 3.18 14.03
C ASP A 484 16.87 4.06 13.95
N ARG A 485 17.02 5.39 14.05
CA ARG A 485 15.87 6.31 13.97
C ARG A 485 15.18 6.33 12.61
N GLN A 486 15.88 6.05 11.52
CA GLN A 486 15.44 6.26 10.14
C GLN A 486 15.54 5.01 9.25
N ASN A 487 16.24 3.97 9.71
CA ASN A 487 16.55 2.78 8.96
C ASN A 487 16.23 1.53 9.77
N LEU A 488 15.72 0.54 9.05
CA LEU A 488 15.48 -0.80 9.53
C LEU A 488 16.25 -1.75 8.63
N TRP A 489 16.95 -2.70 9.22
CA TRP A 489 17.67 -3.75 8.53
C TRP A 489 17.11 -5.09 8.96
N VAL A 490 17.09 -6.04 8.03
CA VAL A 490 16.64 -7.39 8.28
C VAL A 490 17.52 -8.41 7.62
N ALA A 491 17.72 -9.51 8.34
CA ALA A 491 18.18 -10.76 7.77
C ALA A 491 17.21 -11.86 8.17
N ALA A 492 16.98 -12.82 7.27
CA ALA A 492 16.19 -14.00 7.56
C ALA A 492 16.87 -15.25 6.98
N ALA A 493 16.79 -16.36 7.71
CA ALA A 493 17.35 -17.63 7.29
C ALA A 493 16.37 -18.79 7.59
N ASN A 494 16.23 -19.69 6.63
CA ASN A 494 15.49 -20.93 6.81
C ASN A 494 16.35 -21.92 7.62
N LEU A 495 15.80 -22.41 8.72
CA LEU A 495 16.40 -23.43 9.57
C LEU A 495 15.76 -24.77 9.20
N GLU A 496 16.44 -25.55 8.38
CA GLU A 496 15.90 -26.82 7.90
C GLU A 496 15.76 -27.85 9.04
N PRO A 497 14.75 -28.73 8.99
CA PRO A 497 14.72 -29.87 9.89
C PRO A 497 15.92 -30.79 9.64
N GLU A 498 16.30 -31.55 10.65
CA GLU A 498 17.27 -32.62 10.47
C GLU A 498 16.77 -33.59 9.39
N ARG A 499 17.51 -33.69 8.27
CA ARG A 499 17.23 -34.73 7.29
C ARG A 499 17.35 -36.06 8.03
N LYS A 500 16.24 -36.81 8.15
CA LYS A 500 16.30 -38.21 8.55
C LYS A 500 17.28 -38.88 7.60
N ALA A 501 18.31 -39.52 8.15
CA ALA A 501 19.19 -40.37 7.36
C ALA A 501 18.32 -41.38 6.59
N PRO A 502 18.63 -41.65 5.31
CA PRO A 502 17.84 -42.53 4.47
C PRO A 502 17.68 -43.93 5.07
#